data_AF-A0A936A4V1-F1
#
_entry.id   AF-A0A936A4V1-F1
#
_cell.length_a   1.000
_cell.length_b   1.000
_cell.length_c   1.000
_cell.angle_alpha   90.00
_cell.angle_beta   90.00
_cell.angle_gamma   90.00
#
_symmetry.space_group_name_H-M   'P 1'
#
loop_
_entity.id
_entity.type
_entity.pdbx_description
1 polymer ?
#
loop_
_entity_poly.entity_id
_entity_poly.type
_entity_poly.pdbx_seq_one_letter_code
_entity_poly.pdbx_strand_id
1 'polypeptide(L)'
;MSAYLSLAARQRLSLILVVMVALGQSACTGRHALYRSAEQVARASQVHDIRCAPPEHCAQPSDWQRDADALAISAEGTAGTHELTLLEDGTDALAARIHLIRSARESIALQPFIFEPDETGKLVLRELMAAAERGVRVQILLDQLFSLDSRKLLARLAMSRTNFEVRVYNPTFNEAQTAPLEFAAGIVCCFKRFNQRSHNKLFLIDDRIAILGGRNISNHYFDLAEDFNYHDRDVVIVGPETLPMRASFEQFWAHERTRSMWQLNDVAQRLVDGMPDGPLTAEDFEVGERLQRFVTLADDPEWLARLRATRVEAARVSYFSDPPDKPFVTLVARRDLSQRMVELIASADTELLLQTPYMLLSRPARKTFLQMAKDKPDLRRRVSSNSLAATDAWPVYALAHKHRRFYLEDLGFELHEFKPYQVLRCGAESQTAELREELAEHREPAGPAVEPDHSPAQPAFQINRDRSRNRHRRLAQLRSALDLAEYRERHHRLGPSIRRSACCRDRT
;
A
#
# COMPACT_ATOMS: atom_id res chain seq x y z
N MET A 1 -19.85 20.63 49.06
CA MET A 1 -20.40 19.26 48.93
C MET A 1 -19.27 18.24 48.78
N SER A 2 -18.37 18.16 49.76
CA SER A 2 -17.36 17.09 49.88
C SER A 2 -17.25 16.75 51.36
N ALA A 3 -17.01 15.48 51.68
CA ALA A 3 -17.27 14.78 52.96
C ALA A 3 -18.76 14.47 53.15
N TYR A 4 -19.25 13.23 53.15
CA TYR A 4 -18.81 12.07 53.91
C TYR A 4 -19.13 10.75 53.17
N LEU A 5 -18.17 10.17 52.44
CA LEU A 5 -18.17 8.70 52.29
C LEU A 5 -17.79 8.11 53.64
N SER A 6 -18.64 7.25 54.21
CA SER A 6 -18.39 6.57 55.48
C SER A 6 -17.04 5.83 55.45
N LEU A 7 -16.38 5.68 56.60
CA LEU A 7 -15.10 4.97 56.69
C LEU A 7 -15.17 3.58 56.03
N ALA A 8 -16.30 2.89 56.20
CA ALA A 8 -16.59 1.60 55.56
C ALA A 8 -16.70 1.69 54.03
N ALA A 9 -17.30 2.76 53.49
CA ALA A 9 -17.37 2.97 52.04
C ALA A 9 -15.97 3.26 51.46
N ARG A 10 -15.14 4.04 52.16
CA ARG A 10 -13.73 4.28 51.75
C ARG A 10 -12.89 3.02 51.81
N GLN A 11 -13.07 2.17 52.82
CA GLN A 11 -12.40 0.88 52.92
C GLN A 11 -12.83 -0.09 51.82
N ARG A 12 -14.13 -0.15 51.47
CA ARG A 12 -14.63 -0.97 50.35
C ARG A 12 -14.10 -0.50 49.00
N LEU A 13 -14.09 0.81 48.74
CA LEU A 13 -13.50 1.39 47.53
C LEU A 13 -11.98 1.12 47.45
N SER A 14 -11.27 1.21 48.58
CA SER A 14 -9.84 0.91 48.64
C SER A 14 -9.56 -0.58 48.40
N LEU A 15 -10.39 -1.48 48.97
CA LEU A 15 -10.28 -2.92 48.76
C LEU A 15 -10.58 -3.30 47.31
N ILE A 16 -11.61 -2.71 46.69
CA ILE A 16 -11.91 -2.91 45.26
C ILE A 16 -10.74 -2.44 44.40
N LEU A 17 -10.14 -1.28 44.71
CA LEU A 17 -8.99 -0.77 44.00
C LEU A 17 -7.77 -1.70 44.15
N VAL A 18 -7.49 -2.20 45.35
CA VAL A 18 -6.39 -3.14 45.61
C VAL A 18 -6.62 -4.47 44.87
N VAL A 19 -7.84 -5.01 44.88
CA VAL A 19 -8.20 -6.23 44.13
C VAL A 19 -8.06 -5.98 42.63
N MET A 20 -8.54 -4.86 42.10
CA MET A 20 -8.39 -4.50 40.68
C MET A 20 -6.92 -4.35 40.28
N VAL A 21 -6.09 -3.72 41.13
CA VAL A 21 -4.64 -3.60 40.90
C VAL A 21 -3.96 -4.97 40.96
N ALA A 22 -4.29 -5.81 41.93
CA ALA A 22 -3.73 -7.16 42.07
C ALA A 22 -4.12 -8.06 40.88
N LEU A 23 -5.38 -8.00 40.42
CA LEU A 23 -5.85 -8.71 39.23
C LEU A 23 -5.16 -8.19 37.97
N GLY A 24 -4.99 -6.86 37.85
CA GLY A 24 -4.26 -6.24 36.75
C GLY A 24 -2.79 -6.64 36.70
N GLN A 25 -2.09 -6.64 37.83
CA GLN A 25 -0.70 -7.10 37.93
C GLN A 25 -0.56 -8.60 37.66
N SER A 26 -1.49 -9.43 38.15
CA SER A 26 -1.50 -10.88 37.88
C SER A 26 -1.73 -11.17 36.39
N ALA A 27 -2.63 -10.43 35.74
CA ALA A 27 -2.87 -10.57 34.30
C ALA A 27 -1.65 -10.13 33.46
N CYS A 28 -1.00 -9.03 33.83
CA CYS A 28 0.22 -8.56 33.15
C CYS A 28 1.40 -9.53 33.33
N THR A 29 1.60 -10.04 34.54
CA THR A 29 2.66 -11.02 34.82
C THR A 29 2.41 -12.35 34.11
N GLY A 30 1.15 -12.82 34.06
CA GLY A 30 0.76 -14.00 33.28
C GLY A 30 1.05 -13.85 31.79
N ARG A 31 0.74 -12.70 31.19
CA ARG A 31 1.06 -12.42 29.77
C ARG A 31 2.56 -12.37 29.50
N HIS A 32 3.34 -11.71 30.37
CA HIS A 32 4.80 -11.69 30.21
C HIS A 32 5.42 -13.08 30.35
N ALA A 33 4.90 -13.93 31.24
CA ALA A 33 5.32 -15.32 31.35
C ALA A 33 4.99 -16.10 30.07
N LEU A 34 3.77 -15.96 29.54
CA LEU A 34 3.35 -16.56 28.28
C LEU A 34 4.27 -16.17 27.12
N TYR A 35 4.55 -14.87 26.95
CA TYR A 35 5.41 -14.40 25.86
C TYR A 35 6.85 -14.93 25.97
N ARG A 36 7.41 -15.02 27.19
CA ARG A 36 8.74 -15.60 27.39
C ARG A 36 8.77 -17.09 27.03
N SER A 37 7.76 -17.86 27.45
CA SER A 37 7.66 -19.28 27.09
C SER A 37 7.48 -19.46 25.58
N ALA A 38 6.62 -18.65 24.94
CA ALA A 38 6.41 -18.68 23.51
C ALA A 38 7.67 -18.32 22.72
N GLU A 39 8.43 -17.31 23.17
CA GLU A 39 9.72 -16.95 22.59
C GLU A 39 10.73 -18.11 22.70
N GLN A 40 10.82 -18.76 23.86
CA GLN A 40 11.70 -19.91 24.05
C GLN A 40 11.34 -21.06 23.11
N VAL A 41 10.06 -21.40 22.99
CA VAL A 41 9.59 -22.45 22.07
C VAL A 41 9.91 -22.09 20.61
N ALA A 42 9.58 -20.86 20.20
CA ALA A 42 9.84 -20.40 18.84
C ALA A 42 11.35 -20.46 18.51
N ARG A 43 12.20 -19.85 19.35
CA ARG A 43 13.65 -19.82 19.14
C ARG A 43 14.29 -21.20 19.18
N ALA A 44 13.83 -22.10 20.06
CA ALA A 44 14.33 -23.47 20.11
C ALA A 44 14.00 -24.30 18.86
N SER A 45 12.97 -23.88 18.12
CA SER A 45 12.51 -24.56 16.89
C SER A 45 13.14 -23.98 15.62
N GLN A 46 13.72 -22.78 15.69
CA GLN A 46 14.25 -22.07 14.54
C GLN A 46 15.47 -22.79 13.94
N VAL A 47 15.46 -22.92 12.62
CA VAL A 47 16.59 -23.47 11.87
C VAL A 47 17.66 -22.40 11.69
N HIS A 48 18.92 -22.79 11.93
CA HIS A 48 20.11 -21.94 11.78
C HIS A 48 20.91 -22.20 10.50
N ASP A 49 20.66 -23.34 9.84
CA ASP A 49 21.45 -23.75 8.68
C ASP A 49 21.23 -22.80 7.50
N ILE A 50 22.32 -22.20 7.04
CA ILE A 50 22.38 -21.33 5.87
C ILE A 50 22.93 -22.14 4.71
N ARG A 51 22.23 -22.15 3.57
CA ARG A 51 22.61 -22.97 2.41
C ARG A 51 23.76 -22.39 1.58
N CYS A 52 23.94 -21.07 1.61
CA CYS A 52 24.89 -20.37 0.75
C CYS A 52 25.88 -19.54 1.56
N ALA A 53 27.15 -19.55 1.15
CA ALA A 53 28.18 -18.75 1.83
C ALA A 53 28.02 -17.24 1.52
N PRO A 54 28.36 -16.36 2.47
CA PRO A 54 28.54 -14.93 2.21
C PRO A 54 29.65 -14.65 1.18
N PRO A 55 29.71 -13.44 0.57
CA PRO A 55 28.82 -12.30 0.80
C PRO A 55 27.53 -12.33 -0.03
N GLU A 56 27.50 -13.10 -1.12
CA GLU A 56 26.42 -13.04 -2.10
C GLU A 56 25.24 -13.97 -1.79
N HIS A 57 25.37 -14.95 -0.88
CA HIS A 57 24.32 -15.92 -0.54
C HIS A 57 23.65 -16.57 -1.77
N CYS A 58 24.45 -16.98 -2.77
CA CYS A 58 23.97 -17.49 -4.07
C CYS A 58 22.93 -16.57 -4.76
N ALA A 59 23.03 -15.26 -4.58
CA ALA A 59 22.16 -14.30 -5.24
C ALA A 59 22.20 -14.48 -6.76
N GLN A 60 21.03 -14.44 -7.39
CA GLN A 60 20.91 -14.42 -8.84
C GLN A 60 21.51 -13.12 -9.40
N PRO A 61 22.24 -13.17 -10.53
CA PRO A 61 22.72 -11.96 -11.19
C PRO A 61 21.57 -11.02 -11.52
N SER A 62 21.73 -9.73 -11.23
CA SER A 62 20.71 -8.71 -11.47
C SER A 62 21.35 -7.41 -11.94
N ASP A 63 20.79 -6.82 -12.99
CA ASP A 63 21.24 -5.53 -13.51
C ASP A 63 21.00 -4.42 -12.49
N TRP A 64 19.87 -4.43 -11.79
CA TRP A 64 19.60 -3.46 -10.72
C TRP A 64 20.62 -3.54 -9.57
N GLN A 65 21.14 -4.74 -9.26
CA GLN A 65 22.22 -4.87 -8.27
C GLN A 65 23.54 -4.28 -8.79
N ARG A 66 23.85 -4.50 -10.07
CA ARG A 66 25.06 -3.89 -10.69
C ARG A 66 24.95 -2.37 -10.75
N ASP A 67 23.77 -1.84 -11.02
CA ASP A 67 23.52 -0.40 -11.01
C ASP A 67 23.66 0.17 -9.59
N ALA A 68 23.14 -0.53 -8.58
CA ALA A 68 23.32 -0.16 -7.19
C ALA A 68 24.80 -0.10 -6.78
N ASP A 69 25.60 -1.09 -7.19
CA ASP A 69 27.04 -1.12 -6.95
C ASP A 69 27.75 0.05 -7.64
N ALA A 70 27.43 0.34 -8.90
CA ALA A 70 28.02 1.44 -9.66
C ALA A 70 27.69 2.82 -9.05
N LEU A 71 26.45 3.02 -8.59
CA LEU A 71 26.02 4.25 -7.95
C LEU A 71 26.67 4.45 -6.58
N ALA A 72 26.87 3.37 -5.82
CA ALA A 72 27.56 3.45 -4.52
C ALA A 72 29.01 3.93 -4.67
N ILE A 73 29.73 3.45 -5.70
CA ILE A 73 31.10 3.90 -6.02
C ILE A 73 31.11 5.39 -6.42
N SER A 74 30.10 5.83 -7.19
CA SER A 74 30.03 7.19 -7.71
C SER A 74 29.64 8.25 -6.65
N ALA A 75 28.88 7.85 -5.63
CA ALA A 75 28.40 8.73 -4.55
C ALA A 75 29.51 9.27 -3.64
N GLU A 76 30.71 8.68 -3.65
CA GLU A 76 31.90 9.22 -2.96
C GLU A 76 32.46 10.49 -3.64
N GLY A 77 31.98 10.86 -4.84
CA GLY A 77 32.52 11.95 -5.66
C GLY A 77 31.63 13.19 -5.88
N THR A 78 30.34 13.04 -6.19
CA THR A 78 29.42 14.17 -6.50
C THR A 78 27.96 13.70 -6.50
N ALA A 79 27.01 14.59 -6.13
CA ALA A 79 25.57 14.38 -5.92
C ALA A 79 24.90 13.25 -6.74
N GLY A 80 24.15 12.38 -6.03
CA GLY A 80 23.64 11.10 -6.54
C GLY A 80 22.76 11.16 -7.78
N THR A 81 22.93 10.16 -8.65
CA THR A 81 22.05 9.87 -9.80
C THR A 81 21.20 8.67 -9.44
N HIS A 82 19.93 8.87 -9.08
CA HIS A 82 19.00 7.77 -8.86
C HIS A 82 18.59 7.18 -10.21
N GLU A 83 18.40 5.88 -10.29
CA GLU A 83 17.71 5.24 -11.41
C GLU A 83 16.29 4.85 -11.00
N LEU A 84 15.33 5.21 -11.84
CA LEU A 84 13.89 4.99 -11.61
C LEU A 84 13.30 4.15 -12.73
N THR A 85 12.72 2.99 -12.44
CA THR A 85 11.99 2.17 -13.43
C THR A 85 10.53 2.07 -13.03
N LEU A 86 9.62 2.49 -13.90
CA LEU A 86 8.17 2.38 -13.63
C LEU A 86 7.66 0.96 -13.85
N LEU A 87 6.77 0.51 -12.97
CA LEU A 87 6.06 -0.76 -13.05
C LEU A 87 4.57 -0.45 -13.12
N GLU A 88 4.03 -0.45 -14.34
CA GLU A 88 2.66 -0.01 -14.62
C GLU A 88 1.63 -1.14 -14.44
N ASP A 89 1.97 -2.37 -14.84
CA ASP A 89 1.05 -3.51 -14.75
C ASP A 89 1.44 -4.55 -13.69
N GLY A 90 0.50 -5.43 -13.36
CA GLY A 90 0.69 -6.46 -12.35
C GLY A 90 1.74 -7.52 -12.73
N THR A 91 1.95 -7.77 -14.02
CA THR A 91 2.91 -8.76 -14.51
C THR A 91 4.33 -8.28 -14.28
N ASP A 92 4.63 -7.08 -14.76
CA ASP A 92 5.92 -6.42 -14.56
C ASP A 92 6.21 -6.27 -13.06
N ALA A 93 5.20 -5.85 -12.29
CA ALA A 93 5.32 -5.59 -10.86
C ALA A 93 5.62 -6.84 -10.02
N LEU A 94 5.01 -8.00 -10.32
CA LEU A 94 5.26 -9.23 -9.59
C LEU A 94 6.55 -9.92 -10.04
N ALA A 95 6.82 -9.97 -11.35
CA ALA A 95 8.05 -10.57 -11.88
C ALA A 95 9.30 -9.83 -11.37
N ALA A 96 9.28 -8.49 -11.37
CA ALA A 96 10.39 -7.69 -10.82
C ALA A 96 10.61 -7.96 -9.33
N ARG A 97 9.54 -8.10 -8.54
CA ARG A 97 9.65 -8.44 -7.11
C ARG A 97 10.29 -9.81 -6.90
N ILE A 98 9.86 -10.83 -7.63
CA ILE A 98 10.42 -12.19 -7.54
C ILE A 98 11.91 -12.16 -7.90
N HIS A 99 12.28 -11.54 -9.02
CA HIS A 99 13.67 -11.39 -9.44
C HIS A 99 14.51 -10.68 -8.36
N LEU A 100 14.00 -9.60 -7.81
CA LEU A 100 14.68 -8.85 -6.76
C LEU A 100 14.87 -9.67 -5.47
N ILE A 101 13.89 -10.46 -5.04
CA ILE A 101 14.02 -11.40 -3.91
C ILE A 101 15.12 -12.43 -4.18
N ARG A 102 15.19 -12.96 -5.41
CA ARG A 102 16.20 -13.95 -5.82
C ARG A 102 17.60 -13.34 -5.93
N SER A 103 17.69 -12.06 -6.30
CA SER A 103 18.94 -11.32 -6.40
C SER A 103 19.42 -10.66 -5.10
N ALA A 104 18.63 -10.70 -4.03
CA ALA A 104 19.01 -10.13 -2.74
C ALA A 104 20.23 -10.86 -2.16
N ARG A 105 21.21 -10.08 -1.71
CA ARG A 105 22.50 -10.56 -1.18
C ARG A 105 22.55 -10.55 0.33
N GLU A 106 21.99 -9.54 0.99
CA GLU A 106 22.17 -9.28 2.41
C GLU A 106 20.85 -9.22 3.18
N SER A 107 19.89 -8.43 2.70
CA SER A 107 18.65 -8.21 3.42
C SER A 107 17.46 -7.87 2.53
N ILE A 108 16.28 -8.22 3.04
CA ILE A 108 14.99 -7.87 2.47
C ILE A 108 14.14 -7.31 3.59
N ALA A 109 13.52 -6.16 3.34
CA ALA A 109 12.53 -5.59 4.22
C ALA A 109 11.25 -5.25 3.46
N LEU A 110 10.15 -5.88 3.87
CA LEU A 110 8.85 -5.77 3.22
C LEU A 110 7.83 -5.21 4.22
N GLN A 111 7.19 -4.10 3.87
CA GLN A 111 6.14 -3.46 4.65
C GLN A 111 4.93 -3.20 3.75
N PRO A 112 4.00 -4.16 3.61
CA PRO A 112 2.74 -3.95 2.94
C PRO A 112 1.66 -3.50 3.94
N PHE A 113 0.59 -2.87 3.44
CA PHE A 113 -0.60 -2.63 4.24
C PHE A 113 -1.51 -3.88 4.28
N ILE A 114 -1.59 -4.59 3.15
CA ILE A 114 -2.37 -5.82 2.96
C ILE A 114 -1.42 -6.93 2.53
N PHE A 115 -1.52 -8.08 3.19
CA PHE A 115 -0.84 -9.31 2.78
C PHE A 115 -1.84 -10.47 2.92
N GLU A 116 -2.42 -10.89 1.81
CA GLU A 116 -3.35 -12.01 1.79
C GLU A 116 -2.62 -13.34 1.60
N PRO A 117 -2.98 -14.42 2.29
CA PRO A 117 -2.40 -15.74 2.08
C PRO A 117 -3.02 -16.46 0.88
N ASP A 118 -3.27 -15.73 -0.22
CA ASP A 118 -3.77 -16.26 -1.49
C ASP A 118 -2.62 -16.80 -2.36
N GLU A 119 -2.88 -17.11 -3.63
CA GLU A 119 -1.85 -17.66 -4.53
C GLU A 119 -0.63 -16.73 -4.62
N THR A 120 -0.85 -15.43 -4.84
CA THR A 120 0.22 -14.42 -4.89
C THR A 120 0.98 -14.36 -3.56
N GLY A 121 0.28 -14.26 -2.44
CA GLY A 121 0.93 -14.15 -1.13
C GLY A 121 1.74 -15.39 -0.77
N LYS A 122 1.27 -16.59 -1.13
CA LYS A 122 2.03 -17.83 -0.96
C LYS A 122 3.29 -17.86 -1.81
N LEU A 123 3.22 -17.41 -3.07
CA LEU A 123 4.42 -17.29 -3.91
C LEU A 123 5.42 -16.30 -3.32
N VAL A 124 4.97 -15.13 -2.86
CA VAL A 124 5.87 -14.16 -2.24
C VAL A 124 6.49 -14.73 -0.95
N LEU A 125 5.72 -15.41 -0.10
CA LEU A 125 6.25 -16.11 1.08
C LEU A 125 7.26 -17.20 0.71
N ARG A 126 6.99 -17.98 -0.36
CA ARG A 126 7.93 -18.98 -0.89
C ARG A 126 9.27 -18.35 -1.23
N GLU A 127 9.27 -17.29 -2.03
CA GLU A 127 10.49 -16.62 -2.50
C GLU A 127 11.24 -15.98 -1.33
N LEU A 128 10.54 -15.34 -0.40
CA LEU A 128 11.14 -14.76 0.80
C LEU A 128 11.75 -15.83 1.72
N MET A 129 11.06 -16.95 1.90
CA MET A 129 11.58 -18.07 2.69
C MET A 129 12.81 -18.69 1.99
N ALA A 130 12.79 -18.82 0.67
CA ALA A 130 13.94 -19.27 -0.10
C ALA A 130 15.13 -18.31 0.06
N ALA A 131 14.91 -17.00 0.08
CA ALA A 131 15.97 -16.02 0.37
C ALA A 131 16.54 -16.20 1.78
N ALA A 132 15.70 -16.42 2.80
CA ALA A 132 16.16 -16.71 4.15
C ALA A 132 16.93 -18.05 4.22
N GLU A 133 16.50 -19.08 3.50
CA GLU A 133 17.24 -20.36 3.39
C GLU A 133 18.64 -20.17 2.78
N ARG A 134 18.81 -19.22 1.85
CA ARG A 134 20.12 -18.85 1.30
C ARG A 134 21.00 -18.08 2.29
N GLY A 135 20.41 -17.41 3.28
CA GLY A 135 21.14 -16.65 4.31
C GLY A 135 20.75 -15.17 4.41
N VAL A 136 19.90 -14.69 3.49
CA VAL A 136 19.43 -13.29 3.46
C VAL A 136 18.60 -12.98 4.70
N ARG A 137 18.80 -11.81 5.33
CA ARG A 137 17.96 -11.36 6.45
C ARG A 137 16.63 -10.84 5.93
N VAL A 138 15.53 -11.51 6.25
CA VAL A 138 14.18 -11.14 5.83
C VAL A 138 13.38 -10.58 6.99
N GLN A 139 12.88 -9.35 6.83
CA GLN A 139 12.02 -8.66 7.78
C GLN A 139 10.70 -8.28 7.12
N ILE A 140 9.57 -8.73 7.69
CA ILE A 140 8.23 -8.43 7.18
C ILE A 140 7.45 -7.70 8.25
N LEU A 141 7.02 -6.48 7.96
CA LEU A 141 6.19 -5.68 8.85
C LEU A 141 4.76 -5.58 8.32
N LEU A 142 3.83 -6.20 9.02
CA LEU A 142 2.42 -6.30 8.64
C LEU A 142 1.56 -5.31 9.42
N ASP A 143 0.50 -4.78 8.81
CA ASP A 143 -0.60 -4.18 9.58
C ASP A 143 -1.60 -5.28 9.97
N GLN A 144 -1.94 -5.35 11.26
CA GLN A 144 -2.76 -6.44 11.79
C GLN A 144 -4.13 -6.59 11.11
N LEU A 145 -4.79 -5.51 10.71
CA LEU A 145 -6.19 -5.59 10.29
C LEU A 145 -6.40 -6.28 8.94
N PHE A 146 -5.37 -6.34 8.09
CA PHE A 146 -5.51 -6.76 6.70
C PHE A 146 -4.39 -7.69 6.22
N SER A 147 -3.61 -8.28 7.13
CA SER A 147 -2.44 -9.07 6.76
C SER A 147 -2.33 -10.36 7.56
N LEU A 148 -2.17 -11.49 6.85
CA LEU A 148 -1.91 -12.82 7.39
C LEU A 148 -2.73 -13.17 8.63
N ASP A 149 -4.06 -13.12 8.49
CA ASP A 149 -5.04 -13.39 9.55
C ASP A 149 -5.12 -14.90 9.93
N SER A 150 -3.98 -15.54 10.18
CA SER A 150 -3.85 -16.96 10.48
C SER A 150 -2.87 -17.20 11.61
N ARG A 151 -3.42 -17.48 12.80
CA ARG A 151 -2.64 -17.85 14.00
C ARG A 151 -1.72 -19.04 13.75
N LYS A 152 -2.19 -20.03 12.98
CA LYS A 152 -1.40 -21.21 12.62
C LYS A 152 -0.22 -20.82 11.74
N LEU A 153 -0.44 -20.00 10.72
CA LEU A 153 0.63 -19.56 9.81
C LEU A 153 1.68 -18.74 10.57
N LEU A 154 1.27 -17.75 11.36
CA LEU A 154 2.21 -16.92 12.15
C LEU A 154 2.99 -17.74 13.19
N ALA A 155 2.36 -18.72 13.85
CA ALA A 155 3.08 -19.60 14.77
C ALA A 155 4.16 -20.43 14.04
N ARG A 156 3.84 -20.99 12.86
CA ARG A 156 4.84 -21.73 12.06
C ARG A 156 5.95 -20.83 11.55
N LEU A 157 5.63 -19.62 11.08
CA LEU A 157 6.62 -18.64 10.63
C LEU A 157 7.56 -18.25 11.79
N ALA A 158 7.02 -18.05 13.00
CA ALA A 158 7.83 -17.76 14.19
C ALA A 158 8.85 -18.85 14.52
N MET A 159 8.52 -20.11 14.23
CA MET A 159 9.40 -21.26 14.44
C MET A 159 10.37 -21.51 13.28
N SER A 160 10.26 -20.79 12.15
CA SER A 160 10.90 -21.23 10.90
C SER A 160 12.42 -21.04 10.91
N ARG A 161 12.90 -19.79 11.00
CA ARG A 161 14.33 -19.45 10.85
C ARG A 161 14.73 -18.23 11.65
N THR A 162 16.00 -18.14 12.04
CA THR A 162 16.51 -16.99 12.82
C THR A 162 16.65 -15.71 12.02
N ASN A 163 16.83 -15.81 10.70
CA ASN A 163 16.96 -14.69 9.79
C ASN A 163 15.66 -14.36 9.03
N PHE A 164 14.52 -14.91 9.46
CA PHE A 164 13.19 -14.61 8.91
C PHE A 164 12.28 -14.12 10.03
N GLU A 165 12.03 -12.82 10.10
CA GLU A 165 11.23 -12.21 11.16
C GLU A 165 9.99 -11.52 10.58
N VAL A 166 8.84 -11.83 11.15
CA VAL A 166 7.58 -11.11 10.89
C VAL A 166 7.17 -10.38 12.16
N ARG A 167 6.83 -9.10 12.01
CA ARG A 167 6.25 -8.28 13.06
C ARG A 167 4.93 -7.70 12.63
N VAL A 168 4.06 -7.45 13.61
CA VAL A 168 2.72 -6.93 13.41
C VAL A 168 2.59 -5.57 14.08
N TYR A 169 2.25 -4.55 13.29
CA TYR A 169 2.02 -3.19 13.74
C TYR A 169 0.60 -3.01 14.30
N ASN A 170 0.53 -2.43 15.49
CA ASN A 170 -0.70 -2.05 16.18
C ASN A 170 -1.80 -3.13 16.20
N PRO A 171 -1.49 -4.36 16.64
CA PRO A 171 -2.47 -5.43 16.75
C PRO A 171 -3.53 -5.08 17.78
N THR A 172 -4.80 -5.23 17.40
CA THR A 172 -5.93 -5.03 18.30
C THR A 172 -5.87 -6.09 19.40
N PHE A 173 -5.89 -5.67 20.66
CA PHE A 173 -5.70 -6.53 21.85
C PHE A 173 -4.43 -7.40 21.89
N ASN A 174 -3.41 -7.08 21.08
CA ASN A 174 -2.26 -7.96 20.82
C ASN A 174 -2.68 -9.33 20.28
N GLU A 175 -3.67 -9.40 19.40
CA GLU A 175 -4.06 -10.64 18.73
C GLU A 175 -3.71 -10.58 17.25
N ALA A 176 -3.40 -11.73 16.66
CA ALA A 176 -3.29 -11.86 15.23
C ALA A 176 -4.69 -11.74 14.59
N GLN A 177 -5.66 -12.49 15.12
CA GLN A 177 -7.04 -12.51 14.63
C GLN A 177 -7.96 -11.71 15.55
N THR A 178 -8.53 -10.60 15.07
CA THR A 178 -9.50 -9.84 15.88
C THR A 178 -10.88 -10.47 15.79
N ALA A 179 -11.43 -10.97 16.92
CA ALA A 179 -12.80 -11.45 16.95
C ALA A 179 -13.82 -10.31 16.67
N PRO A 180 -15.00 -10.58 16.08
CA PRO A 180 -15.97 -9.53 15.74
C PRO A 180 -16.40 -8.63 16.92
N LEU A 181 -16.53 -9.21 18.12
CA LEU A 181 -16.87 -8.46 19.34
C LEU A 181 -15.74 -7.54 19.78
N GLU A 182 -14.50 -8.00 19.65
CA GLU A 182 -13.30 -7.21 19.95
C GLU A 182 -13.09 -6.10 18.92
N PHE A 183 -13.36 -6.38 17.65
CA PHE A 183 -13.36 -5.37 16.60
C PHE A 183 -14.35 -4.24 16.94
N ALA A 184 -15.58 -4.60 17.33
CA ALA A 184 -16.59 -3.64 17.78
C ALA A 184 -16.13 -2.88 19.04
N ALA A 185 -15.54 -3.57 20.02
CA ALA A 185 -15.01 -2.95 21.24
C ALA A 185 -13.85 -1.99 20.93
N GLY A 186 -12.96 -2.33 19.99
CA GLY A 186 -11.86 -1.50 19.53
C GLY A 186 -12.34 -0.19 18.90
N ILE A 187 -13.41 -0.26 18.10
CA ILE A 187 -14.09 0.92 17.54
C ILE A 187 -14.71 1.77 18.64
N VAL A 188 -15.48 1.16 19.56
CA VAL A 188 -16.25 1.91 20.57
C VAL A 188 -15.36 2.52 21.65
N CYS A 189 -14.43 1.74 22.22
CA CYS A 189 -13.63 2.17 23.36
C CYS A 189 -12.40 3.00 22.95
N CYS A 190 -11.83 2.75 21.75
CA CYS A 190 -10.48 3.20 21.41
C CYS A 190 -10.29 3.57 19.93
N PHE A 191 -11.32 4.13 19.27
CA PHE A 191 -11.31 4.43 17.82
C PHE A 191 -10.01 5.06 17.29
N LYS A 192 -9.44 6.07 17.99
CA LYS A 192 -8.22 6.74 17.53
C LYS A 192 -7.01 5.79 17.44
N ARG A 193 -6.85 4.92 18.45
CA ARG A 193 -5.78 3.91 18.46
C ARG A 193 -6.08 2.81 17.46
N PHE A 194 -7.33 2.37 17.39
CA PHE A 194 -7.78 1.36 16.44
C PHE A 194 -7.56 1.81 14.98
N ASN A 195 -7.87 3.06 14.65
CA ASN A 195 -7.76 3.62 13.31
C ASN A 195 -6.32 4.05 12.93
N GLN A 196 -5.34 3.86 13.81
CA GLN A 196 -3.95 4.20 13.54
C GLN A 196 -3.26 3.04 12.81
N ARG A 197 -3.23 3.12 11.47
CA ARG A 197 -2.77 2.04 10.60
C ARG A 197 -1.53 2.43 9.79
N SER A 198 -0.69 1.44 9.50
CA SER A 198 0.47 1.57 8.61
C SER A 198 0.04 1.36 7.18
N HIS A 199 -0.32 2.44 6.47
CA HIS A 199 -0.68 2.35 5.04
C HIS A 199 0.55 2.36 4.10
N ASN A 200 1.75 2.24 4.65
CA ASN A 200 3.00 2.20 3.90
C ASN A 200 3.07 0.93 3.04
N LYS A 201 3.71 1.05 1.89
CA LYS A 201 4.00 -0.03 0.94
C LYS A 201 5.44 0.16 0.51
N LEU A 202 6.33 -0.54 1.18
CA LEU A 202 7.77 -0.40 0.99
C LEU A 202 8.38 -1.79 0.86
N PHE A 203 9.20 -1.96 -0.16
CA PHE A 203 9.95 -3.17 -0.39
C PHE A 203 11.40 -2.82 -0.66
N LEU A 204 12.30 -3.16 0.25
CA LEU A 204 13.73 -2.83 0.19
C LEU A 204 14.56 -4.08 0.04
N ILE A 205 15.56 -4.00 -0.83
CA ILE A 205 16.58 -5.02 -1.08
C ILE A 205 17.94 -4.41 -0.79
N ASP A 206 18.68 -5.04 0.11
CA ASP A 206 20.06 -4.70 0.48
C ASP A 206 20.27 -3.22 0.83
N ASP A 207 19.21 -2.54 1.28
CA ASP A 207 19.13 -1.10 1.53
C ASP A 207 19.59 -0.20 0.37
N ARG A 208 19.61 -0.74 -0.87
CA ARG A 208 20.12 -0.07 -2.08
C ARG A 208 19.13 -0.02 -3.23
N ILE A 209 18.16 -0.93 -3.25
CA ILE A 209 17.08 -0.97 -4.21
C ILE A 209 15.75 -0.96 -3.45
N ALA A 210 14.80 -0.15 -3.89
CA ALA A 210 13.45 -0.10 -3.34
C ALA A 210 12.39 -0.29 -4.42
N ILE A 211 11.26 -0.90 -4.06
CA ILE A 211 9.99 -0.71 -4.77
C ILE A 211 9.04 0.07 -3.86
N LEU A 212 8.52 1.18 -4.40
CA LEU A 212 7.49 2.01 -3.80
C LEU A 212 6.30 2.15 -4.75
N GLY A 213 5.09 2.22 -4.22
CA GLY A 213 3.88 2.40 -5.03
C GLY A 213 2.61 2.12 -4.24
N GLY A 214 1.51 1.86 -4.95
CA GLY A 214 0.22 1.56 -4.33
C GLY A 214 -0.08 0.06 -4.19
N ARG A 215 0.77 -0.84 -4.74
CA ARG A 215 0.52 -2.28 -4.66
C ARG A 215 0.78 -2.89 -3.29
N ASN A 216 -0.17 -3.72 -2.85
CA ASN A 216 -0.02 -4.65 -1.73
C ASN A 216 0.29 -6.08 -2.24
N ILE A 217 0.31 -7.07 -1.33
CA ILE A 217 0.52 -8.48 -1.68
C ILE A 217 -0.82 -9.23 -1.64
N SER A 218 -1.45 -9.37 -2.81
CA SER A 218 -2.68 -10.14 -3.04
C SER A 218 -2.91 -10.26 -4.56
N ASN A 219 -3.65 -11.27 -4.99
CA ASN A 219 -4.10 -11.50 -6.36
C ASN A 219 -4.73 -10.25 -7.00
N HIS A 220 -5.46 -9.44 -6.22
CA HIS A 220 -6.11 -8.22 -6.71
C HIS A 220 -5.11 -7.17 -7.24
N TYR A 221 -3.85 -7.19 -6.80
CA TYR A 221 -2.84 -6.18 -7.19
C TYR A 221 -1.98 -6.59 -8.39
N PHE A 222 -2.11 -7.84 -8.84
CA PHE A 222 -1.28 -8.42 -9.90
C PHE A 222 -2.10 -9.04 -11.03
N ASP A 223 -3.32 -8.54 -11.26
CA ASP A 223 -4.21 -8.94 -12.35
C ASP A 223 -4.59 -10.43 -12.32
N LEU A 224 -4.79 -10.96 -11.11
CA LEU A 224 -5.08 -12.38 -10.85
C LEU A 224 -6.42 -12.63 -10.17
N ALA A 225 -7.10 -11.60 -9.68
CA ALA A 225 -8.43 -11.76 -9.13
C ALA A 225 -9.49 -11.84 -10.24
N GLU A 226 -10.50 -12.68 -10.04
CA GLU A 226 -11.56 -12.93 -11.04
C GLU A 226 -12.69 -11.90 -10.99
N ASP A 227 -12.87 -11.23 -9.85
CA ASP A 227 -13.93 -10.28 -9.60
C ASP A 227 -13.51 -8.84 -9.93
N PHE A 228 -12.44 -8.32 -9.31
CA PHE A 228 -11.90 -7.00 -9.58
C PHE A 228 -10.39 -6.94 -9.33
N ASN A 229 -9.68 -6.07 -10.03
CA ASN A 229 -8.25 -5.85 -9.82
C ASN A 229 -7.96 -4.36 -9.60
N TYR A 230 -6.96 -4.08 -8.76
CA TYR A 230 -6.42 -2.76 -8.54
C TYR A 230 -5.44 -2.41 -9.65
N HIS A 231 -5.75 -1.35 -10.40
CA HIS A 231 -4.80 -0.77 -11.35
C HIS A 231 -3.95 0.27 -10.63
N ASP A 232 -2.65 0.00 -10.49
CA ASP A 232 -1.75 0.78 -9.66
C ASP A 232 -0.41 1.02 -10.35
N ARG A 233 0.47 1.81 -9.75
CA ARG A 233 1.82 2.07 -10.25
C ARG A 233 2.83 1.88 -9.12
N ASP A 234 3.90 1.16 -9.44
CA ASP A 234 5.09 1.16 -8.61
C ASP A 234 6.28 1.76 -9.36
N VAL A 235 7.34 2.03 -8.61
CA VAL A 235 8.63 2.45 -9.12
C VAL A 235 9.73 1.65 -8.43
N VAL A 236 10.61 1.03 -9.22
CA VAL A 236 11.91 0.55 -8.76
C VAL A 236 12.83 1.75 -8.64
N ILE A 237 13.46 1.91 -7.49
CA ILE A 237 14.35 3.02 -7.17
C ILE A 237 15.70 2.43 -6.81
N VAL A 238 16.75 2.79 -7.54
CA VAL A 238 18.14 2.47 -7.22
C VAL A 238 18.86 3.77 -6.88
N GLY A 239 19.53 3.83 -5.74
CA GLY A 239 20.32 4.99 -5.34
C GLY A 239 20.12 5.41 -3.88
N PRO A 240 20.77 6.50 -3.42
CA PRO A 240 20.93 6.79 -1.99
C PRO A 240 19.64 7.10 -1.22
N GLU A 241 18.52 7.37 -1.91
CA GLU A 241 17.23 7.65 -1.24
C GLU A 241 16.63 6.41 -0.57
N THR A 242 17.16 5.21 -0.84
CA THR A 242 16.77 4.00 -0.12
C THR A 242 17.14 4.03 1.36
N LEU A 243 18.15 4.83 1.77
CA LEU A 243 18.56 4.96 3.16
C LEU A 243 17.50 5.68 4.04
N PRO A 244 16.94 6.85 3.63
CA PRO A 244 15.74 7.41 4.27
C PRO A 244 14.55 6.45 4.34
N MET A 245 14.34 5.62 3.30
CA MET A 245 13.27 4.61 3.31
C MET A 245 13.52 3.53 4.37
N ARG A 246 14.77 3.03 4.47
CA ARG A 246 15.22 2.12 5.53
C ARG A 246 14.99 2.71 6.91
N ALA A 247 15.37 3.97 7.12
CA ALA A 247 15.15 4.66 8.38
C ALA A 247 13.65 4.76 8.74
N SER A 248 12.76 4.98 7.77
CA SER A 248 11.31 4.95 8.00
C SER A 248 10.81 3.57 8.39
N PHE A 249 11.26 2.51 7.70
CA PHE A 249 10.93 1.13 8.08
C PHE A 249 11.35 0.85 9.54
N GLU A 250 12.57 1.22 9.93
CA GLU A 250 13.08 0.97 11.29
C GLU A 250 12.26 1.70 12.36
N GLN A 251 11.76 2.91 12.07
CA GLN A 251 10.88 3.63 13.01
C GLN A 251 9.61 2.83 13.31
N PHE A 252 9.01 2.17 12.32
CA PHE A 252 7.87 1.29 12.56
C PHE A 252 8.30 -0.05 13.16
N TRP A 253 9.41 -0.63 12.69
CA TRP A 253 9.91 -1.94 13.13
C TRP A 253 10.23 -1.98 14.62
N ALA A 254 10.85 -0.92 15.13
CA ALA A 254 11.22 -0.75 16.53
C ALA A 254 10.13 -0.08 17.38
N HIS A 255 8.98 0.26 16.79
CA HIS A 255 7.94 1.01 17.49
C HIS A 255 7.30 0.21 18.65
N GLU A 256 6.92 0.89 19.73
CA GLU A 256 6.29 0.27 20.92
C GLU A 256 4.95 -0.43 20.64
N ARG A 257 4.30 -0.12 19.50
CA ARG A 257 3.04 -0.74 19.03
C ARG A 257 3.29 -1.95 18.14
N THR A 258 4.52 -2.17 17.73
CA THR A 258 4.91 -3.32 16.93
C THR A 258 5.15 -4.50 17.87
N ARG A 259 4.68 -5.68 17.45
CA ARG A 259 4.78 -6.92 18.21
C ARG A 259 5.43 -7.99 17.34
N SER A 260 6.33 -8.74 17.93
CA SER A 260 6.81 -9.99 17.34
C SER A 260 5.68 -11.02 17.32
N MET A 261 5.74 -12.03 16.45
CA MET A 261 4.70 -13.06 16.36
C MET A 261 4.40 -13.73 17.72
N TRP A 262 5.42 -14.08 18.50
CA TRP A 262 5.26 -14.68 19.83
C TRP A 262 4.81 -13.70 20.94
N GLN A 263 4.61 -12.42 20.61
CA GLN A 263 4.02 -11.41 21.51
C GLN A 263 2.54 -11.15 21.19
N LEU A 264 1.96 -11.91 20.25
CA LEU A 264 0.52 -11.94 20.01
C LEU A 264 -0.09 -13.03 20.90
N ASN A 265 -1.14 -12.73 21.67
CA ASN A 265 -1.67 -13.61 22.71
C ASN A 265 -2.06 -14.99 22.15
N ASP A 266 -2.75 -14.97 21.02
CA ASP A 266 -3.33 -16.11 20.35
C ASP A 266 -2.29 -16.98 19.62
N VAL A 267 -1.23 -16.36 19.10
CA VAL A 267 -0.05 -17.06 18.55
C VAL A 267 0.83 -17.61 19.68
N ALA A 268 1.05 -16.84 20.74
CA ALA A 268 1.86 -17.23 21.89
C ALA A 268 1.27 -18.45 22.61
N GLN A 269 -0.05 -18.45 22.82
CA GLN A 269 -0.76 -19.59 23.39
C GLN A 269 -0.58 -20.83 22.51
N ARG A 270 -0.74 -20.69 21.19
CA ARG A 270 -0.55 -21.79 20.25
C ARG A 270 0.86 -22.38 20.27
N LEU A 271 1.89 -21.54 20.40
CA LEU A 271 3.27 -21.99 20.51
C LEU A 271 3.49 -22.80 21.80
N VAL A 272 2.97 -22.32 22.92
CA VAL A 272 3.13 -22.98 24.23
C VAL A 272 2.32 -24.28 24.35
N ASP A 273 1.11 -24.31 23.79
CA ASP A 273 0.27 -25.52 23.75
C ASP A 273 0.93 -26.65 22.93
N GLY A 274 1.90 -26.30 22.10
CA GLY A 274 2.50 -27.20 21.13
C GLY A 274 1.62 -27.38 19.90
N MET A 275 2.26 -27.66 18.78
CA MET A 275 1.56 -27.93 17.53
C MET A 275 2.25 -29.06 16.76
N PRO A 276 1.48 -29.95 16.11
CA PRO A 276 2.05 -31.07 15.37
C PRO A 276 2.78 -30.62 14.10
N ASP A 277 2.42 -29.44 13.56
CA ASP A 277 3.04 -28.89 12.37
C ASP A 277 4.38 -28.23 12.74
N GLY A 278 5.45 -28.61 12.05
CA GLY A 278 6.79 -28.06 12.23
C GLY A 278 7.02 -26.67 11.59
N PRO A 279 8.27 -26.18 11.62
CA PRO A 279 8.68 -24.95 10.94
C PRO A 279 8.34 -24.99 9.44
N LEU A 280 8.20 -23.81 8.82
CA LEU A 280 7.99 -23.69 7.38
C LEU A 280 9.34 -23.60 6.65
N THR A 281 9.34 -24.15 5.44
CA THR A 281 10.36 -24.01 4.41
C THR A 281 9.73 -23.38 3.17
N ALA A 282 10.54 -23.01 2.18
CA ALA A 282 10.03 -22.53 0.90
C ALA A 282 9.13 -23.58 0.21
N GLU A 283 9.44 -24.87 0.38
CA GLU A 283 8.72 -25.97 -0.27
C GLU A 283 7.29 -26.15 0.24
N ASP A 284 6.97 -25.69 1.45
CA ASP A 284 5.61 -25.72 2.02
C ASP A 284 4.60 -24.84 1.25
N PHE A 285 5.08 -23.92 0.42
CA PHE A 285 4.25 -23.00 -0.36
C PHE A 285 4.22 -23.45 -1.82
N GLU A 286 3.16 -24.17 -2.21
CA GLU A 286 2.95 -24.59 -3.60
C GLU A 286 2.71 -23.39 -4.53
N VAL A 287 3.32 -23.43 -5.72
CA VAL A 287 3.11 -22.43 -6.77
C VAL A 287 2.12 -23.01 -7.78
N GLY A 288 0.95 -22.39 -7.87
CA GLY A 288 -0.07 -22.78 -8.84
C GLY A 288 0.35 -22.49 -10.29
N GLU A 289 -0.21 -23.24 -11.24
CA GLU A 289 0.11 -23.12 -12.68
C GLU A 289 -0.03 -21.68 -13.22
N ARG A 290 -1.06 -20.96 -12.77
CA ARG A 290 -1.32 -19.56 -13.15
C ARG A 290 -0.16 -18.62 -12.84
N LEU A 291 0.61 -18.95 -11.80
CA LEU A 291 1.73 -18.15 -11.31
C LEU A 291 3.05 -18.51 -12.00
N GLN A 292 3.12 -19.65 -12.69
CA GLN A 292 4.34 -20.10 -13.35
C GLN A 292 4.85 -19.07 -14.37
N ARG A 293 3.94 -18.34 -15.03
CA ARG A 293 4.32 -17.26 -15.95
C ARG A 293 5.18 -16.19 -15.29
N PHE A 294 4.88 -15.80 -14.04
CA PHE A 294 5.63 -14.75 -13.35
C PHE A 294 6.99 -15.26 -12.87
N VAL A 295 7.05 -16.53 -12.47
CA VAL A 295 8.31 -17.21 -12.14
C VAL A 295 9.21 -17.26 -13.36
N THR A 296 8.69 -17.66 -14.53
CA THR A 296 9.45 -17.68 -15.78
C THR A 296 9.93 -16.28 -16.18
N LEU A 297 9.06 -15.27 -16.12
CA LEU A 297 9.43 -13.89 -16.46
C LEU A 297 10.46 -13.29 -15.49
N ALA A 298 10.42 -13.68 -14.22
CA ALA A 298 11.40 -13.26 -13.23
C ALA A 298 12.81 -13.81 -13.50
N ASP A 299 12.93 -14.90 -14.27
CA ASP A 299 14.21 -15.47 -14.68
C ASP A 299 14.59 -15.12 -16.13
N ASP A 300 13.74 -14.37 -16.84
CA ASP A 300 13.94 -14.00 -18.24
C ASP A 300 14.81 -12.73 -18.34
N PRO A 301 16.07 -12.84 -18.79
CA PRO A 301 16.96 -11.69 -18.89
C PRO A 301 16.52 -10.67 -19.94
N GLU A 302 15.85 -11.09 -21.02
CA GLU A 302 15.35 -10.18 -22.05
C GLU A 302 14.17 -9.36 -21.53
N TRP A 303 13.26 -10.01 -20.78
CA TRP A 303 12.15 -9.32 -20.12
C TRP A 303 12.64 -8.27 -19.13
N LEU A 304 13.57 -8.65 -18.26
CA LEU A 304 14.16 -7.74 -17.26
C LEU A 304 14.92 -6.59 -17.92
N ALA A 305 15.67 -6.86 -19.00
CA ALA A 305 16.34 -5.83 -19.78
C ALA A 305 15.34 -4.84 -20.42
N ARG A 306 14.21 -5.32 -20.93
CA ARG A 306 13.12 -4.48 -21.46
C ARG A 306 12.54 -3.56 -20.39
N LEU A 307 12.30 -4.06 -19.18
CA LEU A 307 11.84 -3.23 -18.07
C LEU A 307 12.88 -2.16 -17.73
N ARG A 308 14.12 -2.58 -17.53
CA ARG A 308 15.23 -1.67 -17.22
C ARG A 308 15.52 -0.63 -18.31
N ALA A 309 15.22 -0.93 -19.57
CA ALA A 309 15.37 0.02 -20.68
C ALA A 309 14.43 1.23 -20.56
N THR A 310 13.37 1.13 -19.76
CA THR A 310 12.45 2.25 -19.47
C THR A 310 12.93 3.14 -18.32
N ARG A 311 14.11 2.87 -17.76
CA ARG A 311 14.61 3.62 -16.60
C ARG A 311 14.89 5.09 -16.95
N VAL A 312 14.67 5.94 -15.97
CA VAL A 312 14.97 7.36 -16.02
C VAL A 312 15.99 7.68 -14.94
N GLU A 313 17.03 8.41 -15.30
CA GLU A 313 17.97 8.97 -14.34
C GLU A 313 17.39 10.24 -13.70
N ALA A 314 17.44 10.32 -12.38
CA ALA A 314 16.98 11.47 -11.62
C ALA A 314 18.13 12.01 -10.76
N ALA A 315 18.45 13.28 -10.94
CA ALA A 315 19.47 13.97 -10.11
C ALA A 315 19.02 14.17 -8.66
N ARG A 316 17.71 14.08 -8.38
CA ARG A 316 17.17 14.19 -7.03
C ARG A 316 15.90 13.37 -6.90
N VAL A 317 15.89 12.50 -5.89
CA VAL A 317 14.70 11.86 -5.34
C VAL A 317 14.57 12.31 -3.90
N SER A 318 13.34 12.43 -3.39
CA SER A 318 13.09 12.76 -1.99
C SER A 318 11.94 11.90 -1.49
N TYR A 319 12.20 11.15 -0.43
CA TYR A 319 11.26 10.25 0.19
C TYR A 319 10.59 10.93 1.39
N PHE A 320 9.27 10.83 1.43
CA PHE A 320 8.47 11.35 2.53
C PHE A 320 7.59 10.24 3.07
N SER A 321 7.50 10.17 4.40
CA SER A 321 6.68 9.19 5.06
C SER A 321 6.04 9.78 6.31
N ASP A 322 5.05 9.06 6.76
CA ASP A 322 4.14 9.45 7.81
C ASP A 322 4.57 8.63 9.05
N PRO A 323 4.89 9.23 10.20
CA PRO A 323 5.49 8.49 11.32
C PRO A 323 4.49 7.52 11.96
N PRO A 324 4.95 6.52 12.73
CA PRO A 324 4.05 5.57 13.38
C PRO A 324 3.06 6.26 14.33
N ASP A 325 3.43 7.33 15.03
CA ASP A 325 2.63 8.05 16.06
C ASP A 325 1.59 9.07 15.57
N LYS A 326 0.90 8.81 14.44
CA LYS A 326 0.04 9.78 13.72
C LYS A 326 -0.97 10.66 14.50
N PRO A 327 -1.35 10.43 15.78
CA PRO A 327 -2.07 11.45 16.55
C PRO A 327 -1.28 12.17 17.67
N PHE A 328 -0.13 11.65 18.14
CA PHE A 328 0.49 12.05 19.42
C PHE A 328 1.70 12.98 19.32
N VAL A 329 2.24 13.20 18.13
CA VAL A 329 3.35 14.14 17.98
C VAL A 329 2.79 15.57 17.85
N THR A 330 3.41 16.48 18.60
CA THR A 330 3.15 17.93 18.63
C THR A 330 2.91 18.55 17.26
N LEU A 331 2.26 19.72 17.21
CA LEU A 331 2.05 20.55 16.00
C LEU A 331 3.27 20.68 15.05
N VAL A 332 4.48 20.43 15.56
CA VAL A 332 5.77 20.44 14.83
C VAL A 332 5.97 19.20 13.94
N ALA A 333 5.45 18.02 14.30
CA ALA A 333 5.62 16.79 13.52
C ALA A 333 4.38 16.39 12.70
N ARG A 334 3.26 17.10 12.86
CA ARG A 334 2.07 16.99 12.00
C ARG A 334 2.27 17.55 10.58
N ARG A 335 3.52 17.80 10.17
CA ARG A 335 3.88 18.77 9.14
C ARG A 335 4.97 18.32 8.16
N ASP A 336 5.16 17.02 7.94
CA ASP A 336 6.09 16.58 6.90
C ASP A 336 5.37 16.13 5.62
N LEU A 337 4.79 14.92 5.55
CA LEU A 337 4.22 14.41 4.28
C LEU A 337 3.06 15.25 3.75
N SER A 338 1.99 15.47 4.53
CA SER A 338 0.81 16.21 4.06
C SER A 338 1.12 17.65 3.67
N GLN A 339 2.03 18.31 4.41
CA GLN A 339 2.44 19.68 4.10
C GLN A 339 3.28 19.72 2.83
N ARG A 340 4.26 18.81 2.68
CA ARG A 340 5.07 18.72 1.46
C ARG A 340 4.26 18.38 0.22
N MET A 341 3.26 17.51 0.33
CA MET A 341 2.32 17.26 -0.78
C MET A 341 1.57 18.54 -1.16
N VAL A 342 1.11 19.32 -0.18
CA VAL A 342 0.45 20.61 -0.43
C VAL A 342 1.40 21.62 -1.07
N GLU A 343 2.65 21.70 -0.60
CA GLU A 343 3.69 22.57 -1.18
C GLU A 343 4.03 22.17 -2.62
N LEU A 344 4.19 20.87 -2.89
CA LEU A 344 4.42 20.35 -4.23
C LEU A 344 3.25 20.68 -5.17
N ILE A 345 2.02 20.44 -4.73
CA ILE A 345 0.81 20.79 -5.48
C ILE A 345 0.76 22.29 -5.76
N ALA A 346 1.00 23.13 -4.74
CA ALA A 346 0.96 24.58 -4.87
C ALA A 346 2.08 25.14 -5.77
N SER A 347 3.20 24.42 -5.90
CA SER A 347 4.31 24.80 -6.78
C SER A 347 4.04 24.60 -8.27
N ALA A 348 2.96 23.88 -8.66
CA ALA A 348 2.64 23.65 -10.06
C ALA A 348 2.32 24.96 -10.80
N ASP A 349 2.96 25.19 -11.95
CA ASP A 349 2.84 26.43 -12.74
C ASP A 349 1.96 26.29 -13.98
N THR A 350 2.17 25.24 -14.78
CA THR A 350 1.47 25.04 -16.06
C THR A 350 0.42 23.95 -16.00
N GLU A 351 0.75 22.83 -15.35
CA GLU A 351 -0.12 21.67 -15.24
C GLU A 351 0.03 20.94 -13.90
N LEU A 352 -1.10 20.51 -13.35
CA LEU A 352 -1.20 19.56 -12.27
C LEU A 352 -2.00 18.34 -12.74
N LEU A 353 -1.34 17.18 -12.81
CA LEU A 353 -1.96 15.88 -13.05
C LEU A 353 -2.06 15.09 -11.75
N LEU A 354 -3.28 14.76 -11.32
CA LEU A 354 -3.55 13.96 -10.14
C LEU A 354 -4.23 12.64 -10.54
N GLN A 355 -3.66 11.53 -10.12
CA GLN A 355 -4.32 10.22 -10.17
C GLN A 355 -4.52 9.72 -8.75
N THR A 356 -5.77 9.49 -8.35
CA THR A 356 -6.10 9.04 -7.00
C THR A 356 -7.32 8.14 -7.01
N PRO A 357 -7.33 7.01 -6.27
CA PRO A 357 -8.51 6.16 -6.19
C PRO A 357 -9.68 6.86 -5.49
N TYR A 358 -9.39 7.86 -4.63
CA TYR A 358 -10.36 8.49 -3.74
C TYR A 358 -10.27 10.02 -3.78
N MET A 359 -11.23 10.65 -4.46
CA MET A 359 -11.28 12.11 -4.59
C MET A 359 -11.95 12.80 -3.39
N LEU A 360 -11.30 12.71 -2.22
CA LEU A 360 -11.74 13.39 -0.99
C LEU A 360 -10.69 14.38 -0.48
N LEU A 361 -10.97 15.67 -0.67
CA LEU A 361 -10.07 16.73 -0.22
C LEU A 361 -10.35 17.15 1.22
N SER A 362 -9.29 17.18 2.03
CA SER A 362 -9.28 17.75 3.38
C SER A 362 -9.55 19.26 3.34
N ARG A 363 -9.95 19.88 4.46
CA ARG A 363 -10.18 21.34 4.51
C ARG A 363 -8.93 22.16 4.10
N PRO A 364 -7.71 21.83 4.55
CA PRO A 364 -6.49 22.51 4.07
C PRO A 364 -6.25 22.33 2.57
N ALA A 365 -6.45 21.12 2.03
CA ALA A 365 -6.31 20.89 0.59
C ALA A 365 -7.30 21.72 -0.22
N ARG A 366 -8.57 21.76 0.19
CA ARG A 366 -9.60 22.62 -0.45
C ARG A 366 -9.21 24.09 -0.43
N LYS A 367 -8.69 24.60 0.70
CA LYS A 367 -8.22 25.99 0.80
C LYS A 367 -7.06 26.26 -0.16
N THR A 368 -6.12 25.32 -0.27
CA THR A 368 -4.98 25.42 -1.19
C THR A 368 -5.45 25.48 -2.64
N PHE A 369 -6.31 24.56 -3.07
CA PHE A 369 -6.83 24.57 -4.44
C PHE A 369 -7.67 25.82 -4.75
N LEU A 370 -8.46 26.32 -3.80
CA LEU A 370 -9.17 27.58 -3.97
C LEU A 370 -8.23 28.77 -4.13
N GLN A 371 -7.09 28.77 -3.43
CA GLN A 371 -6.08 29.81 -3.57
C GLN A 371 -5.38 29.69 -4.93
N MET A 372 -5.00 28.48 -5.34
CA MET A 372 -4.42 28.23 -6.66
C MET A 372 -5.36 28.60 -7.81
N ALA A 373 -6.67 28.35 -7.68
CA ALA A 373 -7.66 28.76 -8.68
C ALA A 373 -7.75 30.28 -8.86
N LYS A 374 -7.42 31.06 -7.82
CA LYS A 374 -7.36 32.53 -7.88
C LYS A 374 -6.02 33.04 -8.39
N ASP A 375 -4.93 32.48 -7.88
CA ASP A 375 -3.58 32.98 -8.14
C ASP A 375 -3.05 32.51 -9.50
N LYS A 376 -3.49 31.32 -9.95
CA LYS A 376 -3.08 30.68 -11.19
C LYS A 376 -4.34 30.21 -11.96
N PRO A 377 -5.12 31.14 -12.54
CA PRO A 377 -6.35 30.80 -13.25
C PRO A 377 -6.08 29.88 -14.45
N ASP A 378 -4.95 30.07 -15.14
CA ASP A 378 -4.55 29.31 -16.34
C ASP A 378 -3.89 27.96 -16.04
N LEU A 379 -3.61 27.65 -14.77
CA LEU A 379 -3.07 26.35 -14.37
C LEU A 379 -4.07 25.24 -14.70
N ARG A 380 -3.66 24.32 -15.57
CA ARG A 380 -4.47 23.15 -15.92
C ARG A 380 -4.48 22.15 -14.77
N ARG A 381 -5.66 21.73 -14.31
CA ARG A 381 -5.80 20.83 -13.16
C ARG A 381 -6.56 19.58 -13.58
N ARG A 382 -5.85 18.55 -14.05
CA ARG A 382 -6.43 17.28 -14.48
C ARG A 382 -6.44 16.28 -13.33
N VAL A 383 -7.60 15.68 -13.07
CA VAL A 383 -7.77 14.69 -12.02
C VAL A 383 -8.38 13.43 -12.59
N SER A 384 -7.72 12.29 -12.44
CA SER A 384 -8.25 10.95 -12.74
C SER A 384 -8.60 10.23 -11.43
N SER A 385 -9.85 9.79 -11.31
CA SER A 385 -10.34 9.04 -10.15
C SER A 385 -11.29 7.93 -10.58
N ASN A 386 -11.51 6.94 -9.72
CA ASN A 386 -12.42 5.82 -10.01
C ASN A 386 -13.85 6.30 -10.31
N SER A 387 -14.45 5.74 -11.38
CA SER A 387 -15.91 5.81 -11.59
C SER A 387 -16.66 5.00 -10.52
N LEU A 388 -17.98 5.19 -10.42
CA LEU A 388 -18.83 4.38 -9.53
C LEU A 388 -18.69 2.87 -9.80
N ALA A 389 -18.45 2.49 -11.06
CA ALA A 389 -18.33 1.08 -11.44
C ALA A 389 -16.94 0.50 -11.18
N ALA A 390 -15.92 1.35 -11.01
CA ALA A 390 -14.53 0.94 -10.79
C ALA A 390 -14.06 1.10 -9.33
N THR A 391 -14.88 1.68 -8.45
CA THR A 391 -14.52 1.91 -7.05
C THR A 391 -14.85 0.71 -6.17
N ASP A 392 -13.93 0.35 -5.29
CA ASP A 392 -14.14 -0.60 -4.19
C ASP A 392 -14.83 0.04 -2.97
N ALA A 393 -14.85 1.39 -2.92
CA ALA A 393 -15.38 2.16 -1.79
C ALA A 393 -16.51 3.11 -2.25
N TRP A 394 -17.67 2.55 -2.61
CA TRP A 394 -18.82 3.35 -3.06
C TRP A 394 -19.24 4.50 -2.11
N PRO A 395 -19.12 4.43 -0.76
CA PRO A 395 -19.44 5.57 0.10
C PRO A 395 -18.49 6.75 -0.11
N VAL A 396 -17.21 6.46 -0.39
CA VAL A 396 -16.18 7.46 -0.69
C VAL A 396 -16.51 8.15 -2.02
N TYR A 397 -16.84 7.38 -3.04
CA TYR A 397 -17.31 7.92 -4.33
C TYR A 397 -18.56 8.79 -4.15
N ALA A 398 -19.56 8.33 -3.40
CA ALA A 398 -20.80 9.08 -3.17
C ALA A 398 -20.53 10.44 -2.50
N LEU A 399 -19.58 10.50 -1.55
CA LEU A 399 -19.14 11.74 -0.92
C LEU A 399 -18.37 12.65 -1.89
N ALA A 400 -17.48 12.10 -2.72
CA ALA A 400 -16.78 12.86 -3.75
C ALA A 400 -17.78 13.44 -4.78
N HIS A 401 -18.72 12.62 -5.24
CA HIS A 401 -19.77 13.00 -6.18
C HIS A 401 -20.73 14.06 -5.62
N LYS A 402 -21.00 14.05 -4.30
CA LYS A 402 -21.72 15.14 -3.60
C LYS A 402 -20.99 16.48 -3.73
N HIS A 403 -19.66 16.47 -3.77
CA HIS A 403 -18.81 17.65 -3.91
C HIS A 403 -18.40 17.95 -5.36
N ARG A 404 -18.89 17.20 -6.36
CA ARG A 404 -18.46 17.35 -7.76
C ARG A 404 -18.55 18.78 -8.29
N ARG A 405 -19.63 19.50 -7.95
CA ARG A 405 -19.85 20.87 -8.39
C ARG A 405 -18.75 21.80 -7.88
N PHE A 406 -18.39 21.64 -6.61
CA PHE A 406 -17.31 22.39 -6.00
C PHE A 406 -15.96 22.08 -6.66
N TYR A 407 -15.70 20.81 -6.99
CA TYR A 407 -14.48 20.42 -7.69
C TYR A 407 -14.38 20.98 -9.11
N LEU A 408 -15.47 20.96 -9.88
CA LEU A 408 -15.49 21.42 -11.26
C LEU A 408 -15.55 22.95 -11.37
N GLU A 409 -16.47 23.59 -10.64
CA GLU A 409 -16.75 25.03 -10.79
C GLU A 409 -15.84 25.89 -9.92
N ASP A 410 -15.59 25.52 -8.65
CA ASP A 410 -14.84 26.37 -7.73
C ASP A 410 -13.33 26.07 -7.74
N LEU A 411 -12.94 24.80 -7.92
CA LEU A 411 -11.52 24.41 -8.00
C LEU A 411 -10.98 24.34 -9.42
N GLY A 412 -11.85 24.40 -10.44
CA GLY A 412 -11.47 24.34 -11.84
C GLY A 412 -10.78 23.03 -12.22
N PHE A 413 -11.25 21.89 -11.70
CA PHE A 413 -10.71 20.57 -12.06
C PHE A 413 -11.34 20.04 -13.35
N GLU A 414 -10.49 19.51 -14.22
CA GLU A 414 -10.85 18.60 -15.30
C GLU A 414 -10.92 17.17 -14.72
N LEU A 415 -12.10 16.76 -14.27
CA LEU A 415 -12.30 15.45 -13.64
C LEU A 415 -12.59 14.37 -14.68
N HIS A 416 -11.72 13.36 -14.73
CA HIS A 416 -11.83 12.15 -15.52
C HIS A 416 -12.16 10.96 -14.62
N GLU A 417 -13.11 10.12 -15.06
CA GLU A 417 -13.48 8.90 -14.34
C GLU A 417 -12.87 7.67 -15.01
N PHE A 418 -12.15 6.88 -14.22
CA PHE A 418 -11.57 5.61 -14.62
C PHE A 418 -12.65 4.55 -14.81
N LYS A 419 -12.68 3.94 -15.99
CA LYS A 419 -13.69 2.95 -16.38
C LYS A 419 -13.33 1.55 -15.84
N PRO A 420 -14.31 0.71 -15.49
CA PRO A 420 -14.07 -0.61 -14.89
C PRO A 420 -13.53 -1.67 -15.86
N TYR A 421 -13.49 -1.36 -17.16
CA TYR A 421 -12.95 -2.25 -18.17
C TYR A 421 -11.76 -1.56 -18.83
N GLN A 422 -10.68 -2.30 -19.03
CA GLN A 422 -9.72 -1.91 -20.06
C GLN A 422 -10.52 -1.80 -21.35
N VAL A 423 -10.54 -0.62 -21.96
CA VAL A 423 -10.95 -0.53 -23.35
C VAL A 423 -9.94 -1.40 -24.07
N LEU A 424 -10.33 -2.62 -24.45
CA LEU A 424 -9.61 -3.43 -25.43
C LEU A 424 -9.57 -2.57 -26.69
N ARG A 425 -8.57 -1.69 -26.80
CA ARG A 425 -8.23 -1.05 -28.04
C ARG A 425 -7.57 -2.15 -28.86
N CYS A 426 -8.34 -2.80 -29.73
CA CYS A 426 -7.77 -3.56 -30.83
C CYS A 426 -6.66 -2.70 -31.46
N GLY A 427 -5.40 -3.15 -31.38
CA GLY A 427 -4.24 -2.43 -31.95
C GLY A 427 -3.32 -1.71 -30.96
N ALA A 428 -3.28 -2.06 -29.67
CA ALA A 428 -2.43 -1.39 -28.67
C ALA A 428 -0.92 -1.39 -28.97
N GLU A 429 -0.41 -2.28 -29.83
CA GLU A 429 0.99 -2.25 -30.29
C GLU A 429 1.29 -1.10 -31.26
N SER A 430 0.33 -0.63 -32.07
CA SER A 430 0.59 0.44 -33.05
C SER A 430 0.49 1.83 -32.42
N GLN A 431 -0.40 2.03 -31.44
CA GLN A 431 -0.61 3.36 -30.83
C GLN A 431 0.46 3.73 -29.81
N THR A 432 1.11 2.76 -29.16
CA THR A 432 2.28 3.08 -28.32
C THR A 432 3.50 3.45 -29.17
N ALA A 433 3.58 2.96 -30.41
CA ALA A 433 4.58 3.41 -31.38
C ALA A 433 4.25 4.82 -31.90
N GLU A 434 3.00 5.08 -32.30
CA GLU A 434 2.55 6.42 -32.75
C GLU A 434 2.66 7.49 -31.65
N LEU A 435 2.28 7.20 -30.40
CA LEU A 435 2.47 8.14 -29.29
C LEU A 435 3.95 8.37 -28.95
N ARG A 436 4.82 7.37 -29.17
CA ARG A 436 6.27 7.52 -29.01
C ARG A 436 6.89 8.32 -30.16
N GLU A 437 6.38 8.18 -31.38
CA GLU A 437 6.74 9.01 -32.54
C GLU A 437 6.25 10.45 -32.39
N GLU A 438 5.00 10.69 -31.96
CA GLU A 438 4.49 12.03 -31.68
C GLU A 438 5.29 12.73 -30.55
N LEU A 439 5.67 11.99 -29.50
CA LEU A 439 6.54 12.50 -28.42
C LEU A 439 7.99 12.73 -28.87
N ALA A 440 8.46 12.02 -29.90
CA ALA A 440 9.77 12.21 -30.50
C ALA A 440 9.79 13.38 -31.49
N GLU A 441 8.71 13.60 -32.25
CA GLU A 441 8.54 14.72 -33.18
C GLU A 441 8.33 16.06 -32.46
N HIS A 442 7.79 16.06 -31.23
CA HIS A 442 7.61 17.27 -30.41
C HIS A 442 8.84 17.64 -29.56
N ARG A 443 9.99 16.97 -29.72
CA ARG A 443 11.27 17.47 -29.20
C ARG A 443 11.82 18.52 -30.17
N GLU A 444 11.44 19.78 -30.00
CA GLU A 444 12.17 20.86 -30.65
C GLU A 444 13.62 20.91 -30.10
N PRO A 445 14.64 21.00 -30.97
CA PRO A 445 15.99 21.30 -30.53
C PRO A 445 16.04 22.75 -30.03
N ALA A 446 16.59 22.96 -28.83
CA ALA A 446 16.72 24.28 -28.24
C ALA A 446 17.50 25.24 -29.17
N GLY A 447 16.83 26.30 -29.63
CA GLY A 447 17.37 27.39 -30.44
C GLY A 447 16.74 28.74 -30.04
N PRO A 448 17.41 29.87 -30.30
CA PRO A 448 17.64 30.90 -29.28
C PRO A 448 16.52 31.95 -29.12
N ALA A 449 16.57 32.62 -27.96
CA ALA A 449 15.63 33.63 -27.48
C ALA A 449 15.42 34.80 -28.45
N VAL A 450 14.14 35.17 -28.64
CA VAL A 450 13.69 36.40 -29.33
C VAL A 450 12.43 36.95 -28.63
N GLU A 451 12.53 38.17 -28.09
CA GLU A 451 11.43 39.11 -27.76
C GLU A 451 11.02 39.91 -29.03
N PRO A 452 9.98 40.78 -29.06
CA PRO A 452 8.72 40.91 -28.30
C PRO A 452 7.50 41.16 -29.26
N ASP A 453 6.27 41.41 -28.77
CA ASP A 453 5.45 42.60 -29.13
C ASP A 453 4.05 42.61 -28.46
N HIS A 454 3.59 43.82 -28.15
CA HIS A 454 2.39 44.23 -27.44
C HIS A 454 1.26 44.65 -28.41
N SER A 455 0.03 44.12 -28.24
CA SER A 455 -1.24 44.89 -28.23
C SER A 455 -2.51 44.01 -28.28
N PRO A 456 -3.67 44.54 -27.84
CA PRO A 456 -4.74 43.73 -27.24
C PRO A 456 -6.00 43.58 -28.11
N ALA A 457 -6.80 42.54 -27.83
CA ALA A 457 -8.20 42.46 -28.28
C ALA A 457 -9.13 42.14 -27.10
N GLN A 458 -10.14 43.00 -26.91
CA GLN A 458 -11.28 42.85 -26.00
C GLN A 458 -12.50 42.19 -26.75
N PRO A 459 -13.73 42.11 -26.20
CA PRO A 459 -14.19 40.97 -25.42
C PRO A 459 -15.63 40.48 -25.79
N ALA A 460 -16.15 39.61 -24.92
CA ALA A 460 -17.56 39.37 -24.57
C ALA A 460 -18.33 38.27 -25.31
N PHE A 461 -18.93 37.36 -24.53
CA PHE A 461 -20.37 37.12 -24.57
C PHE A 461 -20.87 36.50 -23.25
N GLN A 462 -21.79 37.20 -22.58
CA GLN A 462 -22.60 36.76 -21.44
C GLN A 462 -23.80 35.94 -21.93
N ILE A 463 -24.18 34.85 -21.24
CA ILE A 463 -25.60 34.46 -21.12
C ILE A 463 -25.92 34.02 -19.69
N ASN A 464 -27.07 34.49 -19.24
CA ASN A 464 -27.60 34.55 -17.89
C ASN A 464 -28.65 33.45 -17.66
N ARG A 465 -28.57 32.83 -16.48
CA ARG A 465 -29.64 32.37 -15.55
C ARG A 465 -30.86 31.54 -15.99
N ASP A 466 -31.13 30.62 -15.05
CA ASP A 466 -32.41 30.22 -14.46
C ASP A 466 -33.30 29.18 -15.18
N ARG A 467 -33.55 28.05 -14.50
CA ARG A 467 -34.84 27.86 -13.79
C ARG A 467 -34.88 26.61 -12.91
N SER A 468 -35.50 26.83 -11.76
CA SER A 468 -35.96 25.91 -10.71
C SER A 468 -36.65 24.62 -11.19
N ARG A 469 -36.58 23.56 -10.37
CA ARG A 469 -37.78 23.08 -9.63
C ARG A 469 -37.47 22.02 -8.58
N ASN A 470 -37.86 22.38 -7.36
CA ASN A 470 -38.05 21.52 -6.18
C ASN A 470 -39.39 20.78 -6.32
N ARG A 471 -39.42 19.46 -6.14
CA ARG A 471 -40.46 18.70 -5.41
C ARG A 471 -40.23 17.19 -5.62
N HIS A 472 -40.41 16.42 -4.54
CA HIS A 472 -40.39 14.95 -4.40
C HIS A 472 -39.25 14.39 -3.53
N ARG A 473 -39.09 14.98 -2.35
CA ARG A 473 -38.60 14.30 -1.14
C ARG A 473 -39.76 14.20 -0.17
N ARG A 474 -40.37 13.01 -0.01
CA ARG A 474 -40.96 12.51 1.27
C ARG A 474 -41.68 11.14 1.25
N LEU A 475 -41.45 10.25 0.27
CA LEU A 475 -42.05 8.90 0.28
C LEU A 475 -41.12 7.74 -0.18
N ALA A 476 -39.80 7.87 -0.02
CA ALA A 476 -38.83 6.87 -0.54
C ALA A 476 -37.96 6.17 0.52
N GLN A 477 -38.30 6.23 1.82
CA GLN A 477 -37.43 5.71 2.90
C GLN A 477 -37.98 4.51 3.69
N LEU A 478 -39.05 3.86 3.24
CA LEU A 478 -39.56 2.64 3.89
C LEU A 478 -39.84 1.46 2.93
N ARG A 479 -39.45 1.56 1.65
CA ARG A 479 -39.56 0.45 0.67
C ARG A 479 -38.23 -0.23 0.30
N SER A 480 -37.07 0.32 0.68
CA SER A 480 -35.76 -0.19 0.25
C SER A 480 -35.19 -1.34 1.09
N ALA A 481 -35.87 -1.81 2.14
CA ALA A 481 -35.38 -2.89 3.00
C ALA A 481 -35.96 -4.27 2.64
N LEU A 482 -37.06 -4.33 1.90
CA LEU A 482 -37.70 -5.57 1.47
C LEU A 482 -37.26 -6.00 0.04
N ASP A 483 -36.93 -5.04 -0.84
CA ASP A 483 -36.39 -5.34 -2.18
C ASP A 483 -34.96 -5.93 -2.18
N LEU A 484 -34.22 -5.76 -1.08
CA LEU A 484 -32.82 -6.23 -0.95
C LEU A 484 -32.70 -7.74 -0.66
N ALA A 485 -33.76 -8.36 -0.15
CA ALA A 485 -33.81 -9.81 0.05
C ALA A 485 -34.20 -10.53 -1.26
N GLU A 486 -35.17 -10.00 -2.01
CA GLU A 486 -35.58 -10.57 -3.31
C GLU A 486 -34.50 -10.41 -4.41
N TYR A 487 -33.67 -9.36 -4.36
CA TYR A 487 -32.58 -9.18 -5.33
C TYR A 487 -31.45 -10.22 -5.14
N ARG A 488 -31.13 -10.59 -3.89
CA ARG A 488 -30.10 -11.61 -3.60
C ARG A 488 -30.53 -13.03 -3.96
N GLU A 489 -31.83 -13.35 -3.86
CA GLU A 489 -32.35 -14.68 -4.24
C GLU A 489 -32.42 -14.90 -5.75
N ARG A 490 -32.68 -13.86 -6.55
CA ARG A 490 -32.78 -13.98 -8.02
C ARG A 490 -31.43 -14.05 -8.74
N HIS A 491 -30.36 -13.51 -8.16
CA HIS A 491 -29.03 -13.52 -8.78
C HIS A 491 -28.18 -14.77 -8.51
N HIS A 492 -28.62 -15.67 -7.62
CA HIS A 492 -27.98 -16.98 -7.42
C HIS A 492 -28.38 -18.04 -8.47
N ARG A 493 -29.25 -17.72 -9.44
CA ARG A 493 -29.73 -18.68 -10.48
C ARG A 493 -29.23 -18.42 -11.90
N LEU A 494 -28.22 -17.58 -12.10
CA LEU A 494 -27.59 -17.42 -13.42
C LEU A 494 -26.14 -17.89 -13.36
N GLY A 495 -25.93 -19.16 -13.71
CA GLY A 495 -24.61 -19.75 -13.90
C GLY A 495 -23.89 -19.20 -15.15
N PRO A 496 -22.58 -19.47 -15.29
CA PRO A 496 -21.75 -18.85 -16.32
C PRO A 496 -21.95 -19.55 -17.67
N SER A 497 -22.54 -18.88 -18.66
CA SER A 497 -22.44 -19.31 -20.06
C SER A 497 -21.54 -18.36 -20.84
N ILE A 498 -20.39 -18.91 -21.19
CA ILE A 498 -19.40 -18.47 -22.17
C ILE A 498 -20.06 -17.82 -23.40
N ARG A 499 -19.63 -16.61 -23.74
CA ARG A 499 -19.55 -16.12 -25.13
C ARG A 499 -18.19 -15.48 -25.37
N ARG A 500 -17.18 -16.34 -25.54
CA ARG A 500 -16.08 -16.05 -26.47
C ARG A 500 -16.65 -16.18 -27.90
N SER A 501 -16.03 -15.49 -28.85
CA SER A 501 -16.36 -15.40 -30.29
C SER A 501 -17.56 -14.52 -30.69
N ALA A 502 -17.28 -13.25 -31.02
CA ALA A 502 -17.92 -12.47 -32.11
C ALA A 502 -17.44 -11.00 -32.12
N CYS A 503 -16.14 -10.73 -32.35
CA CYS A 503 -15.70 -9.35 -32.64
C CYS A 503 -14.65 -9.22 -33.75
N CYS A 504 -14.24 -10.33 -34.39
CA CYS A 504 -13.30 -10.28 -35.52
C CYS A 504 -13.87 -11.09 -36.69
N ARG A 505 -14.95 -10.59 -37.30
CA ARG A 505 -15.27 -10.84 -38.70
C ARG A 505 -15.85 -9.55 -39.26
N ASP A 506 -15.08 -8.97 -40.16
CA ASP A 506 -15.46 -8.04 -41.24
C ASP A 506 -14.52 -6.84 -41.27
N ARG A 507 -13.46 -6.99 -42.06
CA ARG A 507 -13.00 -6.05 -43.07
C ARG A 507 -11.89 -6.71 -43.88
N THR A 508 -12.28 -7.11 -45.09
CA THR A 508 -11.43 -7.30 -46.27
C THR A 508 -10.53 -6.12 -46.54
#